data_AF-A0A2A9ED73-F1
#
_entry.id   AF-A0A2A9ED73-F1
#
_cell.length_a   1.000
_cell.length_b   1.000
_cell.length_c   1.000
_cell.angle_alpha   90.00
_cell.angle_beta   90.00
_cell.angle_gamma   90.00
#
_symmetry.space_group_name_H-M   'P 1'
#
loop_
_entity.id
_entity.type
_entity.pdbx_description
1 polymer ?
#
loop_
_entity_poly.entity_id
_entity_poly.type
_entity_poly.pdbx_seq_one_letter_code
_entity_poly.pdbx_strand_id
1 'polypeptide(L)'
;MKNKRMHAAVALTAIGALALTACSGESNDTSSSAPASTSSNKFTIAYNGDGGHQAWVDAVANSIKNTLGIQAEGQPYATFAELRQDVQDRKMTGAFRTGWQADYPSLYNFLGPLYGTGAGSNDGDYSNENFDNLLRQGLTAGSVEEANGFFDQAQEQLFTDLPVIPLWYSNVTGGYSENVSDVEFGWNSQPIYSAVKKDGGDGIVIANGSEPANPLVPGMTNETGGGRIMDQIFQGLVSYKADGSPQNELAESIESEDSQLWTIKIKPGHKFQNGEEVTAKSFVDAWNYGALLSNAQLSSYFFESIEGFSYDEDSELALDIVDDHTFTVKLAQPEADFPLRLGYTAFMPLPSVAFEDMEAYGQAPIANGPYIVKEGSWKHDTSIDLVPNPDYDGPRTAANKGIRFVFYTSQDTAYTDLLANNLDVLDAVPDSAFATFETDLNGRSVNQASAVFQSFTIPEKLEHFSGEEGILRRQAISMAIDRTAITDAIFQGTRTPAKDFTSPVIAGWNDSLKGSEVLDYNPEKAKELWAQADAISTW
;
A
#
# COMPACT_ATOMS: atom_id res chain seq x y z
N MET A 1 -25.58 8.58 15.64
CA MET A 1 -24.22 7.99 15.69
C MET A 1 -23.85 7.77 14.24
N LYS A 2 -22.91 8.53 13.68
CA LYS A 2 -22.46 8.32 12.29
C LYS A 2 -21.45 7.18 12.33
N ASN A 3 -21.75 6.09 11.63
CA ASN A 3 -20.95 4.87 11.64
C ASN A 3 -19.50 5.18 11.25
N LYS A 4 -18.56 4.76 12.10
CA LYS A 4 -17.13 4.80 11.81
C LYS A 4 -16.85 3.76 10.75
N ARG A 5 -16.86 4.23 9.52
CA ARG A 5 -16.26 3.62 8.33
C ARG A 5 -14.80 3.19 8.64
N MET A 6 -14.59 1.97 9.14
CA MET A 6 -13.25 1.40 9.35
C MET A 6 -12.62 1.13 7.98
N HIS A 7 -11.64 1.95 7.59
CA HIS A 7 -10.95 1.80 6.32
C HIS A 7 -9.45 1.66 6.54
N ALA A 8 -8.87 0.65 5.91
CA ALA A 8 -7.44 0.49 5.83
C ALA A 8 -6.85 1.65 5.01
N ALA A 9 -6.13 2.54 5.69
CA ALA A 9 -4.98 3.15 5.06
C ALA A 9 -3.83 2.18 5.32
N VAL A 10 -3.16 1.69 4.28
CA VAL A 10 -1.91 0.96 4.47
C VAL A 10 -0.97 1.88 5.24
N ALA A 11 -0.52 1.45 6.42
CA ALA A 11 0.55 2.13 7.10
C ALA A 11 1.81 1.96 6.24
N LEU A 12 2.13 2.93 5.39
CA LEU A 12 3.50 3.05 4.89
C LEU A 12 4.37 3.42 6.09
N THR A 13 4.89 2.40 6.77
CA THR A 13 6.02 2.58 7.66
C THR A 13 7.23 2.87 6.81
N ALA A 14 7.53 4.15 6.62
CA ALA A 14 8.91 4.54 6.37
C ALA A 14 9.68 4.22 7.67
N ILE A 15 10.53 3.20 7.60
CA ILE A 15 11.34 2.74 8.72
C ILE A 15 12.51 3.73 8.87
N GLY A 16 12.32 4.77 9.69
CA GLY A 16 13.32 5.81 9.96
C GLY A 16 13.49 6.06 11.47
N ALA A 17 14.74 6.10 11.91
CA ALA A 17 15.21 5.96 13.29
C ALA A 17 14.80 7.07 14.29
N LEU A 18 14.65 6.68 15.58
CA LEU A 18 14.54 7.57 16.73
C LEU A 18 15.74 8.52 16.84
N ALA A 19 15.50 9.84 16.85
CA ALA A 19 16.50 10.83 17.23
C ALA A 19 16.20 11.44 18.61
N LEU A 20 17.18 11.36 19.51
CA LEU A 20 17.19 11.96 20.85
C LEU A 20 17.18 13.49 20.80
N THR A 21 16.36 14.09 21.66
CA THR A 21 16.27 15.53 21.90
C THR A 21 17.51 16.05 22.64
N ALA A 22 18.13 17.12 22.12
CA ALA A 22 19.11 17.93 22.85
C ALA A 22 18.64 19.39 22.92
N CYS A 23 18.48 19.89 24.14
CA CYS A 23 18.11 21.27 24.46
C CYS A 23 19.29 22.24 24.25
N SER A 24 19.02 23.40 23.64
CA SER A 24 19.63 24.71 23.91
C SER A 24 18.87 25.74 23.05
N GLY A 25 18.58 26.98 23.43
CA GLY A 25 18.89 27.85 24.54
C GLY A 25 18.54 29.25 24.04
N GLU A 26 17.64 29.97 24.72
CA GLU A 26 17.16 31.30 24.30
C GLU A 26 18.28 32.34 24.23
N SER A 27 18.19 33.24 23.23
CA SER A 27 18.55 34.64 23.44
C SER A 27 17.74 35.55 22.51
N ASN A 28 17.10 36.55 23.15
CA ASN A 28 16.40 37.66 22.51
C ASN A 28 17.41 38.63 21.89
N ASP A 29 17.09 39.15 20.70
CA ASP A 29 17.46 40.53 20.38
C ASP A 29 16.43 41.16 19.43
N THR A 30 15.99 42.37 19.77
CA THR A 30 14.95 43.13 19.09
C THR A 30 15.57 44.29 18.32
N SER A 31 15.22 44.46 17.04
CA SER A 31 15.07 45.80 16.44
C SER A 31 14.30 45.73 15.11
N SER A 32 13.39 46.70 14.93
CA SER A 32 12.33 46.74 13.92
C SER A 32 12.71 47.54 12.66
N SER A 33 12.16 47.16 11.50
CA SER A 33 11.75 48.14 10.47
C SER A 33 10.72 47.59 9.47
N ALA A 34 9.58 48.29 9.40
CA ALA A 34 8.53 48.39 8.37
C ALA A 34 7.57 47.19 8.14
N PRO A 35 6.23 47.43 8.11
CA PRO A 35 5.24 46.37 7.92
C PRO A 35 5.09 46.07 6.43
N ALA A 36 5.57 44.91 5.99
CA ALA A 36 4.98 44.25 4.84
C ALA A 36 3.68 43.59 5.29
N SER A 37 2.62 43.81 4.52
CA SER A 37 1.29 43.22 4.67
C SER A 37 1.36 41.73 5.04
N THR A 38 1.15 41.41 6.32
CA THR A 38 1.07 40.04 6.82
C THR A 38 -0.30 39.46 6.52
N SER A 39 -0.43 38.64 5.47
CA SER A 39 -1.50 37.66 5.46
C SER A 39 -1.23 36.63 6.57
N SER A 40 -2.27 36.31 7.34
CA SER A 40 -2.21 35.40 8.50
C SER A 40 -2.25 33.93 8.12
N ASN A 41 -2.32 33.62 6.83
CA ASN A 41 -2.58 32.27 6.35
C ASN A 41 -1.29 31.50 6.11
N LYS A 42 -1.24 30.30 6.69
CA LYS A 42 -0.09 29.39 6.70
C LYS A 42 -0.52 28.07 6.09
N PHE A 43 0.24 27.59 5.11
CA PHE A 43 0.04 26.26 4.53
C PHE A 43 0.77 25.22 5.40
N THR A 44 0.03 24.28 6.00
CA THR A 44 0.63 23.21 6.81
C THR A 44 0.52 21.86 6.13
N ILE A 45 1.53 21.00 6.33
CA ILE A 45 1.50 19.58 5.94
C ILE A 45 1.65 18.73 7.20
N ALA A 46 0.57 18.07 7.61
CA ALA A 46 0.57 17.21 8.77
C ALA A 46 1.33 15.90 8.51
N TYR A 47 2.14 15.46 9.48
CA TYR A 47 2.90 14.22 9.41
C TYR A 47 3.11 13.63 10.80
N ASN A 48 3.26 12.31 10.90
CA ASN A 48 3.60 11.63 12.14
C ASN A 48 5.12 11.54 12.33
N GLY A 49 5.58 11.81 13.56
CA GLY A 49 7.01 11.82 13.93
C GLY A 49 7.64 10.43 14.07
N ASP A 50 6.83 9.39 14.29
CA ASP A 50 7.25 7.98 14.45
C ASP A 50 7.52 7.25 13.12
N GLY A 51 7.57 7.96 11.98
CA GLY A 51 7.77 7.38 10.65
C GLY A 51 8.80 8.09 9.76
N GLY A 52 9.73 8.87 10.31
CA GLY A 52 10.81 9.48 9.52
C GLY A 52 10.38 10.54 8.49
N HIS A 53 9.16 11.09 8.61
CA HIS A 53 8.63 11.98 7.57
C HIS A 53 9.06 13.45 7.66
N GLN A 54 9.61 13.87 8.80
CA GLN A 54 9.95 15.27 9.05
C GLN A 54 10.86 15.87 7.98
N ALA A 55 11.94 15.16 7.62
CA ALA A 55 12.96 15.68 6.71
C ALA A 55 12.40 16.02 5.32
N TRP A 56 11.57 15.14 4.75
CA TRP A 56 10.99 15.40 3.43
C TRP A 56 9.86 16.42 3.49
N VAL A 57 9.05 16.44 4.57
CA VAL A 57 7.99 17.45 4.75
C VAL A 57 8.60 18.85 4.86
N ASP A 58 9.66 19.00 5.64
CA ASP A 58 10.37 20.27 5.77
C ASP A 58 10.97 20.70 4.43
N ALA A 59 11.54 19.77 3.64
CA ALA A 59 12.05 20.06 2.31
C ALA A 59 10.95 20.52 1.34
N VAL A 60 9.80 19.84 1.30
CA VAL A 60 8.63 20.21 0.49
C VAL A 60 8.09 21.58 0.91
N ALA A 61 7.89 21.81 2.21
CA ALA A 61 7.40 23.09 2.73
C ALA A 61 8.37 24.24 2.39
N ASN A 62 9.68 24.02 2.49
CA ASN A 62 10.68 25.00 2.09
C ASN A 62 10.65 25.27 0.57
N SER A 63 10.47 24.26 -0.27
CA SER A 63 10.34 24.43 -1.72
C SER A 63 9.13 25.31 -2.08
N ILE A 64 7.98 25.03 -1.45
CA ILE A 64 6.74 25.81 -1.59
C ILE A 64 6.95 27.25 -1.13
N LYS A 65 7.48 27.45 0.09
CA LYS A 65 7.74 28.78 0.68
C LYS A 65 8.67 29.62 -0.18
N ASN A 66 9.78 29.05 -0.63
CA ASN A 66 10.78 29.79 -1.42
C ASN A 66 10.27 30.13 -2.83
N THR A 67 9.43 29.27 -3.39
CA THR A 67 8.87 29.49 -4.73
C THR A 67 7.70 30.47 -4.71
N LEU A 68 6.72 30.27 -3.83
CA LEU A 68 5.47 31.04 -3.82
C LEU A 68 5.52 32.28 -2.92
N GLY A 69 6.48 32.36 -1.99
CA GLY A 69 6.59 33.47 -1.04
C GLY A 69 5.55 33.44 0.10
N ILE A 70 4.85 32.32 0.28
CA ILE A 70 3.88 32.11 1.37
C ILE A 70 4.53 31.45 2.60
N GLN A 71 3.87 31.51 3.75
CA GLN A 71 4.26 30.69 4.89
C GLN A 71 3.88 29.22 4.66
N ALA A 72 4.85 28.31 4.71
CA ALA A 72 4.63 26.88 4.66
C ALA A 72 5.50 26.14 5.69
N GLU A 73 4.95 25.16 6.40
CA GLU A 73 5.68 24.34 7.38
C GLU A 73 5.04 22.96 7.60
N GLY A 74 5.79 22.03 8.19
CA GLY A 74 5.24 20.78 8.67
C GLY A 74 4.44 20.94 9.97
N GLN A 75 3.41 20.11 10.15
CA GLN A 75 2.60 20.04 11.36
C GLN A 75 2.76 18.64 12.00
N PRO A 76 3.63 18.49 13.01
CA PRO A 76 3.93 17.18 13.59
C PRO A 76 2.76 16.64 14.42
N TYR A 77 2.48 15.36 14.23
CA TYR A 77 1.70 14.49 15.10
C TYR A 77 2.66 13.52 15.80
N ALA A 78 2.34 13.11 17.02
CA ALA A 78 3.24 12.24 17.78
C ALA A 78 3.32 10.84 17.15
N THR A 79 2.17 10.31 16.70
CA THR A 79 2.07 8.96 16.16
C THR A 79 1.24 8.90 14.88
N PHE A 80 1.45 7.85 14.08
CA PHE A 80 0.62 7.60 12.91
C PHE A 80 -0.86 7.39 13.28
N ALA A 81 -1.13 6.68 14.38
CA ALA A 81 -2.48 6.41 14.84
C ALA A 81 -3.26 7.70 15.15
N GLU A 82 -2.62 8.66 15.81
CA GLU A 82 -3.20 9.97 16.11
C GLU A 82 -3.54 10.75 14.83
N LEU A 83 -2.58 10.84 13.89
CA LEU A 83 -2.81 11.50 12.60
C LEU A 83 -3.96 10.82 11.85
N ARG A 84 -3.96 9.48 11.78
CA ARG A 84 -4.99 8.74 11.05
C ARG A 84 -6.38 8.96 11.65
N GLN A 85 -6.50 9.01 12.98
CA GLN A 85 -7.78 9.27 13.65
C GLN A 85 -8.34 10.64 13.26
N ASP A 86 -7.51 11.68 13.19
CA ASP A 86 -7.95 13.02 12.78
C ASP A 86 -8.32 13.11 11.29
N VAL A 87 -7.60 12.39 10.42
CA VAL A 87 -7.95 12.26 9.00
C VAL A 87 -9.32 11.59 8.84
N GLN A 88 -9.55 10.47 9.54
CA GLN A 88 -10.82 9.72 9.50
C GLN A 88 -11.99 10.56 10.05
N ASP A 89 -11.74 11.30 11.13
CA ASP A 89 -12.75 12.18 11.74
C ASP A 89 -12.97 13.48 10.96
N ARG A 90 -12.27 13.69 9.83
CA ARG A 90 -12.32 14.90 9.00
C ARG A 90 -12.00 16.17 9.79
N LYS A 91 -10.98 16.10 10.65
CA LYS A 91 -10.52 17.19 11.52
C LYS A 91 -9.30 17.95 10.98
N MET A 92 -8.77 17.54 9.83
CA MET A 92 -7.58 18.16 9.25
C MET A 92 -7.83 19.63 8.91
N THR A 93 -6.96 20.51 9.41
CA THR A 93 -6.99 21.97 9.16
C THR A 93 -5.94 22.43 8.14
N GLY A 94 -5.28 21.48 7.48
CA GLY A 94 -4.25 21.70 6.48
C GLY A 94 -4.08 20.46 5.60
N ALA A 95 -3.05 20.46 4.76
CA ALA A 95 -2.67 19.27 4.03
C ALA A 95 -2.14 18.19 4.98
N PHE A 96 -2.11 16.93 4.57
CA PHE A 96 -1.58 15.84 5.37
C PHE A 96 -0.89 14.80 4.51
N ARG A 97 0.17 14.21 5.05
CA ARG A 97 0.93 13.16 4.35
C ARG A 97 0.03 11.96 4.08
N THR A 98 0.12 11.44 2.87
CA THR A 98 -0.61 10.25 2.40
C THR A 98 0.31 9.40 1.53
N GLY A 99 -0.15 8.20 1.22
CA GLY A 99 0.55 7.27 0.37
C GLY A 99 -0.26 5.99 0.25
N TRP A 100 0.16 5.12 -0.66
CA TRP A 100 -0.50 3.84 -0.88
C TRP A 100 0.51 2.79 -1.27
N GLN A 101 0.23 1.55 -0.91
CA GLN A 101 0.86 0.37 -1.47
C GLN A 101 -0.25 -0.43 -2.13
N ALA A 102 -0.03 -0.88 -3.35
CA ALA A 102 -1.07 -1.63 -4.02
C ALA A 102 -1.34 -2.98 -3.35
N ASP A 103 -2.62 -3.26 -3.14
CA ASP A 103 -3.11 -4.54 -2.63
C ASP A 103 -3.00 -5.62 -3.71
N TYR A 104 -3.30 -5.24 -4.96
CA TYR A 104 -3.20 -6.09 -6.14
C TYR A 104 -2.69 -5.28 -7.35
N PRO A 105 -2.04 -5.92 -8.32
CA PRO A 105 -1.32 -5.23 -9.39
C PRO A 105 -2.28 -4.70 -10.48
N SER A 106 -2.99 -3.62 -10.16
CA SER A 106 -3.98 -2.96 -11.03
C SER A 106 -3.89 -1.44 -10.92
N LEU A 107 -4.02 -0.73 -12.04
CA LEU A 107 -4.15 0.74 -12.02
C LEU A 107 -5.38 1.17 -11.21
N TYR A 108 -6.48 0.41 -11.29
CA TYR A 108 -7.70 0.72 -10.54
C TYR A 108 -7.46 0.77 -9.03
N ASN A 109 -6.58 -0.07 -8.47
CA ASN A 109 -6.32 -0.09 -7.03
C ASN A 109 -5.68 1.23 -6.53
N PHE A 110 -4.97 1.95 -7.39
CA PHE A 110 -4.46 3.29 -7.09
C PHE A 110 -5.48 4.40 -7.34
N LEU A 111 -6.57 4.14 -8.06
CA LEU A 111 -7.50 5.18 -8.51
C LEU A 111 -8.85 5.11 -7.79
N GLY A 112 -9.51 3.95 -7.82
CA GLY A 112 -10.85 3.74 -7.27
C GLY A 112 -10.93 4.00 -5.76
N PRO A 113 -10.17 3.26 -4.93
CA PRO A 113 -10.21 3.41 -3.48
C PRO A 113 -9.83 4.81 -2.97
N LEU A 114 -8.94 5.50 -3.69
CA LEU A 114 -8.34 6.76 -3.27
C LEU A 114 -9.06 8.00 -3.75
N TYR A 115 -9.72 7.94 -4.92
CA TYR A 115 -10.29 9.12 -5.56
C TYR A 115 -11.74 8.93 -6.00
N GLY A 116 -12.27 7.71 -6.00
CA GLY A 116 -13.69 7.48 -6.29
C GLY A 116 -14.59 8.21 -5.30
N THR A 117 -15.67 8.82 -5.78
CA THR A 117 -16.60 9.56 -4.91
C THR A 117 -17.15 8.66 -3.81
N GLY A 118 -16.87 9.02 -2.55
CA GLY A 118 -17.33 8.28 -1.38
C GLY A 118 -16.59 6.97 -1.11
N ALA A 119 -15.52 6.68 -1.86
CA ALA A 119 -14.64 5.54 -1.62
C ALA A 119 -13.98 5.61 -0.24
N GLY A 120 -13.64 4.43 0.29
CA GLY A 120 -13.19 4.25 1.66
C GLY A 120 -11.91 4.99 2.06
N SER A 121 -10.97 5.09 1.12
CA SER A 121 -9.65 5.70 1.31
C SER A 121 -9.53 7.06 0.62
N ASN A 122 -10.65 7.61 0.14
CA ASN A 122 -10.74 8.99 -0.35
C ASN A 122 -10.81 9.96 0.83
N ASP A 123 -9.67 10.13 1.49
CA ASP A 123 -9.51 10.95 2.69
C ASP A 123 -9.60 12.46 2.41
N GLY A 124 -9.45 12.88 1.15
CA GLY A 124 -9.59 14.28 0.72
C GLY A 124 -11.02 14.72 0.41
N ASP A 125 -11.99 13.79 0.42
CA ASP A 125 -13.36 13.98 -0.05
C ASP A 125 -13.44 14.45 -1.53
N TYR A 126 -12.50 14.03 -2.39
CA TYR A 126 -12.54 14.34 -3.83
C TYR A 126 -13.79 13.74 -4.49
N SER A 127 -14.37 14.48 -5.43
CA SER A 127 -15.55 14.02 -6.16
C SER A 127 -15.62 14.69 -7.52
N ASN A 128 -15.70 13.87 -8.57
CA ASN A 128 -15.82 14.34 -9.95
C ASN A 128 -16.58 13.30 -10.77
N GLU A 129 -17.72 13.68 -11.34
CA GLU A 129 -18.59 12.77 -12.09
C GLU A 129 -17.92 12.18 -13.34
N ASN A 130 -17.06 12.96 -14.02
CA ASN A 130 -16.31 12.47 -15.18
C ASN A 130 -15.29 11.41 -14.75
N PHE A 131 -14.56 11.67 -13.66
CA PHE A 131 -13.62 10.71 -13.08
C PHE A 131 -14.32 9.40 -12.69
N ASP A 132 -15.43 9.48 -11.95
CA ASP A 132 -16.20 8.31 -11.54
C ASP A 132 -16.76 7.53 -12.74
N ASN A 133 -17.14 8.23 -13.81
CA ASN A 133 -17.58 7.58 -15.04
C ASN A 133 -16.45 6.83 -15.75
N LEU A 134 -15.25 7.40 -15.80
CA LEU A 134 -14.08 6.75 -16.39
C LEU A 134 -13.66 5.51 -15.59
N LEU A 135 -13.71 5.57 -14.26
CA LEU A 135 -13.50 4.38 -13.42
C LEU A 135 -14.51 3.27 -13.74
N ARG A 136 -15.80 3.61 -13.83
CA ARG A 136 -16.85 2.65 -14.18
C ARG A 136 -16.64 2.05 -15.57
N GLN A 137 -16.28 2.88 -16.55
CA GLN A 137 -15.99 2.40 -17.90
C GLN A 137 -14.80 1.42 -17.89
N GLY A 138 -13.73 1.74 -17.17
CA GLY A 138 -12.58 0.86 -17.00
C GLY A 138 -12.95 -0.47 -16.35
N LEU A 139 -13.78 -0.45 -15.29
CA LEU A 139 -14.29 -1.66 -14.64
C LEU A 139 -15.21 -2.47 -15.57
N THR A 140 -15.94 -1.85 -16.49
CA THR A 140 -16.84 -2.57 -17.42
C THR A 140 -16.19 -2.95 -18.76
N ALA A 141 -14.90 -2.67 -18.93
CA ALA A 141 -14.20 -2.89 -20.19
C ALA A 141 -14.03 -4.39 -20.51
N GLY A 142 -13.98 -4.74 -21.80
CA GLY A 142 -13.88 -6.15 -22.23
C GLY A 142 -12.48 -6.76 -22.09
N SER A 143 -11.48 -5.96 -21.70
CA SER A 143 -10.10 -6.40 -21.51
C SER A 143 -9.33 -5.46 -20.58
N VAL A 144 -8.23 -5.94 -19.99
CA VAL A 144 -7.33 -5.13 -19.16
C VAL A 144 -6.72 -3.97 -19.95
N GLU A 145 -6.40 -4.15 -21.23
CA GLU A 145 -5.84 -3.09 -22.08
C GLU A 145 -6.85 -1.96 -22.31
N GLU A 146 -8.10 -2.30 -22.59
CA GLU A 146 -9.19 -1.32 -22.71
C GLU A 146 -9.48 -0.63 -21.37
N ALA A 147 -9.47 -1.38 -20.26
CA ALA A 147 -9.63 -0.84 -18.92
C ALA A 147 -8.55 0.21 -18.60
N ASN A 148 -7.28 -0.11 -18.88
CA ASN A 148 -6.15 0.79 -18.67
C ASN A 148 -6.29 2.09 -19.48
N GLY A 149 -6.85 2.05 -20.70
CA GLY A 149 -7.14 3.25 -21.47
C GLY A 149 -8.15 4.21 -20.82
N PHE A 150 -9.14 3.69 -20.08
CA PHE A 150 -10.06 4.51 -19.29
C PHE A 150 -9.41 5.02 -18.00
N PHE A 151 -8.56 4.21 -17.36
CA PHE A 151 -7.82 4.62 -16.18
C PHE A 151 -6.81 5.73 -16.50
N ASP A 152 -6.14 5.68 -17.64
CA ASP A 152 -5.28 6.76 -18.15
C ASP A 152 -6.06 8.08 -18.29
N GLN A 153 -7.26 8.05 -18.89
CA GLN A 153 -8.12 9.23 -18.98
C GLN A 153 -8.58 9.72 -17.60
N ALA A 154 -8.82 8.81 -16.65
CA ALA A 154 -9.15 9.18 -15.28
C ALA A 154 -7.98 9.92 -14.61
N GLN A 155 -6.75 9.50 -14.86
CA GLN A 155 -5.54 10.21 -14.41
C GLN A 155 -5.40 11.59 -15.07
N GLU A 156 -5.73 11.74 -16.36
CA GLU A 156 -5.77 13.06 -17.03
C GLU A 156 -6.73 14.04 -16.33
N GLN A 157 -7.87 13.53 -15.83
CA GLN A 157 -8.77 14.33 -14.99
C GLN A 157 -8.11 14.69 -13.64
N LEU A 158 -7.42 13.76 -12.99
CA LEU A 158 -6.71 14.02 -11.73
C LEU A 158 -5.56 15.02 -11.89
N PHE A 159 -4.85 15.05 -13.02
CA PHE A 159 -3.84 16.10 -13.26
C PHE A 159 -4.45 17.49 -13.37
N THR A 160 -5.71 17.58 -13.83
CA THR A 160 -6.44 18.85 -13.86
C THR A 160 -6.81 19.29 -12.45
N ASP A 161 -7.45 18.40 -11.67
CA ASP A 161 -8.04 18.77 -10.38
C ASP A 161 -7.04 18.74 -9.23
N LEU A 162 -6.06 17.85 -9.30
CA LEU A 162 -4.93 17.66 -8.39
C LEU A 162 -5.30 17.55 -6.89
N PRO A 163 -6.31 16.74 -6.50
CA PRO A 163 -6.77 16.62 -5.10
C PRO A 163 -5.70 16.08 -4.15
N VAL A 164 -4.72 15.39 -4.71
CA VAL A 164 -3.51 14.89 -4.06
C VAL A 164 -2.32 15.38 -4.87
N ILE A 165 -1.20 15.64 -4.19
CA ILE A 165 0.08 15.98 -4.83
C ILE A 165 1.00 14.75 -4.80
N PRO A 166 1.11 13.97 -5.89
CA PRO A 166 2.08 12.89 -5.98
C PRO A 166 3.50 13.43 -5.80
N LEU A 167 4.33 12.74 -5.03
CA LEU A 167 5.72 13.15 -4.76
C LEU A 167 6.71 12.19 -5.43
N TRP A 168 6.69 10.92 -5.02
CA TRP A 168 7.61 9.89 -5.54
C TRP A 168 7.06 8.49 -5.30
N TYR A 169 7.54 7.55 -6.11
CA TYR A 169 7.44 6.12 -5.84
C TYR A 169 8.55 5.70 -4.89
N SER A 170 8.22 4.83 -3.93
CA SER A 170 9.23 4.20 -3.10
C SER A 170 9.93 3.11 -3.89
N ASN A 171 11.26 3.08 -3.83
CA ASN A 171 12.00 1.92 -4.32
C ASN A 171 12.07 0.88 -3.20
N VAL A 172 12.03 -0.40 -3.56
CA VAL A 172 12.61 -1.42 -2.71
C VAL A 172 14.10 -1.11 -2.59
N THR A 173 14.61 -1.17 -1.37
CA THR A 173 16.02 -0.95 -1.06
C THR A 173 16.51 -2.13 -0.26
N GLY A 174 16.62 -3.26 -0.94
CA GLY A 174 16.87 -4.55 -0.32
C GLY A 174 18.32 -4.99 -0.44
N GLY A 175 18.64 -6.08 0.25
CA GLY A 175 19.91 -6.77 0.12
C GLY A 175 19.83 -8.21 0.57
N TYR A 176 20.81 -9.01 0.16
CA TYR A 176 20.89 -10.41 0.56
C TYR A 176 22.32 -10.84 0.92
N SER A 177 22.44 -11.86 1.77
CA SER A 177 23.73 -12.38 2.24
C SER A 177 24.47 -13.17 1.17
N GLU A 178 25.72 -13.53 1.45
CA GLU A 178 26.49 -14.46 0.61
C GLU A 178 26.00 -15.92 0.71
N ASN A 179 25.09 -16.23 1.66
CA ASN A 179 24.62 -17.59 1.89
C ASN A 179 23.47 -18.00 0.96
N VAL A 180 22.87 -17.04 0.25
CA VAL A 180 21.69 -17.25 -0.58
C VAL A 180 21.92 -16.81 -2.03
N SER A 181 21.14 -17.41 -2.93
CA SER A 181 21.11 -17.05 -4.35
C SER A 181 19.67 -17.04 -4.87
N ASP A 182 19.50 -16.58 -6.11
CA ASP A 182 18.18 -16.46 -6.77
C ASP A 182 17.20 -15.57 -5.99
N VAL A 183 17.72 -14.52 -5.35
CA VAL A 183 16.92 -13.52 -4.64
C VAL A 183 16.34 -12.55 -5.66
N GLU A 184 15.03 -12.62 -5.82
CA GLU A 184 14.23 -11.71 -6.63
C GLU A 184 13.22 -10.97 -5.73
N PHE A 185 12.95 -9.71 -6.05
CA PHE A 185 11.95 -8.89 -5.38
C PHE A 185 10.78 -8.65 -6.33
N GLY A 186 9.56 -8.89 -5.85
CA GLY A 186 8.34 -8.69 -6.61
C GLY A 186 7.93 -7.22 -6.73
N TRP A 187 6.90 -6.99 -7.55
CA TRP A 187 6.21 -5.72 -7.78
C TRP A 187 5.78 -4.98 -6.50
N ASN A 188 5.50 -5.73 -5.43
CA ASN A 188 5.07 -5.22 -4.12
C ASN A 188 6.22 -5.02 -3.11
N SER A 189 7.49 -4.98 -3.56
CA SER A 189 8.69 -4.88 -2.72
C SER A 189 8.99 -6.09 -1.84
N GLN A 190 8.28 -7.21 -1.95
CA GLN A 190 8.55 -8.39 -1.13
C GLN A 190 9.50 -9.36 -1.86
N PRO A 191 10.47 -9.97 -1.15
CA PRO A 191 11.25 -11.07 -1.70
C PRO A 191 10.37 -12.26 -2.11
N ILE A 192 10.69 -12.90 -3.24
CA ILE A 192 10.08 -14.17 -3.63
C ILE A 192 10.73 -15.30 -2.83
N TYR A 193 10.38 -15.42 -1.53
CA TYR A 193 11.08 -16.32 -0.60
C TYR A 193 11.09 -17.78 -1.05
N SER A 194 10.05 -18.25 -1.74
CA SER A 194 10.01 -19.62 -2.27
C SER A 194 11.06 -19.88 -3.36
N ALA A 195 11.51 -18.86 -4.08
CA ALA A 195 12.55 -18.99 -5.11
C ALA A 195 13.97 -18.95 -4.53
N VAL A 196 14.15 -18.34 -3.35
CA VAL A 196 15.46 -18.18 -2.72
C VAL A 196 16.09 -19.54 -2.41
N LYS A 197 17.31 -19.76 -2.90
CA LYS A 197 18.10 -20.95 -2.59
C LYS A 197 19.08 -20.66 -1.48
N LYS A 198 19.28 -21.66 -0.60
CA LYS A 198 20.29 -21.64 0.46
C LYS A 198 21.00 -22.99 0.50
N ASP A 199 22.17 -23.05 -0.13
CA ASP A 199 22.93 -24.30 -0.30
C ASP A 199 23.85 -24.63 0.89
N GLY A 200 23.95 -23.72 1.87
CA GLY A 200 24.76 -23.88 3.09
C GLY A 200 23.95 -23.90 4.40
N GLY A 201 24.54 -24.44 5.47
CA GLY A 201 23.92 -24.47 6.80
C GLY A 201 22.76 -25.47 6.93
N ASP A 202 21.71 -25.07 7.63
CA ASP A 202 20.46 -25.84 7.80
C ASP A 202 19.46 -25.66 6.64
N GLY A 203 19.81 -24.84 5.64
CA GLY A 203 18.96 -24.54 4.49
C GLY A 203 17.77 -23.63 4.81
N ILE A 204 17.69 -23.05 6.02
CA ILE A 204 16.62 -22.12 6.43
C ILE A 204 17.03 -20.70 6.06
N VAL A 205 16.24 -20.01 5.25
CA VAL A 205 16.45 -18.59 4.92
C VAL A 205 16.09 -17.73 6.13
N ILE A 206 17.00 -16.89 6.60
CA ILE A 206 16.75 -15.93 7.68
C ILE A 206 16.39 -14.59 7.05
N ALA A 207 15.19 -14.09 7.33
CA ALA A 207 14.67 -12.85 6.76
C ALA A 207 14.24 -11.88 7.87
N ASN A 208 14.27 -10.57 7.59
CA ASN A 208 13.74 -9.60 8.53
C ASN A 208 12.20 -9.69 8.53
N GLY A 209 11.59 -9.38 9.67
CA GLY A 209 10.16 -9.24 9.83
C GLY A 209 9.84 -8.29 10.97
N SER A 210 8.56 -8.17 11.27
CA SER A 210 8.03 -7.48 12.44
C SER A 210 6.94 -8.32 13.07
N GLU A 211 6.67 -8.09 14.35
CA GLU A 211 5.53 -8.73 15.02
C GLU A 211 4.23 -8.38 14.26
N PRO A 212 3.41 -9.38 13.89
CA PRO A 212 2.08 -9.14 13.35
C PRO A 212 1.24 -8.29 14.31
N ALA A 213 0.63 -7.22 13.81
CA ALA A 213 -0.18 -6.34 14.68
C ALA A 213 -1.54 -6.96 15.04
N ASN A 214 -1.97 -7.97 14.27
CA ASN A 214 -3.22 -8.69 14.42
C ASN A 214 -2.99 -10.21 14.33
N PRO A 215 -3.94 -11.04 14.79
CA PRO A 215 -3.90 -12.48 14.58
C PRO A 215 -3.77 -12.83 13.10
N LEU A 216 -3.11 -13.96 12.78
CA LEU A 216 -2.86 -14.45 11.43
C LEU A 216 -4.13 -15.05 10.80
N VAL A 217 -5.13 -14.20 10.59
CA VAL A 217 -6.40 -14.50 9.94
C VAL A 217 -6.50 -13.64 8.68
N PRO A 218 -6.90 -14.21 7.52
CA PRO A 218 -7.02 -13.48 6.25
C PRO A 218 -7.77 -12.15 6.37
N GLY A 219 -8.94 -12.16 7.03
CA GLY A 219 -9.77 -10.97 7.23
C GLY A 219 -9.24 -9.95 8.25
N MET A 220 -8.27 -10.34 9.09
CA MET A 220 -7.66 -9.46 10.11
C MET A 220 -6.32 -8.88 9.68
N THR A 221 -5.74 -9.35 8.56
CA THR A 221 -4.41 -8.94 8.14
C THR A 221 -4.49 -7.83 7.09
N ASN A 222 -4.10 -6.61 7.47
CA ASN A 222 -4.05 -5.43 6.60
C ASN A 222 -2.75 -4.60 6.79
N GLU A 223 -1.71 -5.25 7.31
CA GLU A 223 -0.43 -4.64 7.67
C GLU A 223 0.74 -5.56 7.27
N THR A 224 1.93 -4.97 7.12
CA THR A 224 3.09 -5.62 6.48
C THR A 224 3.64 -6.83 7.23
N GLY A 225 3.68 -6.81 8.56
CA GLY A 225 4.24 -7.88 9.39
C GLY A 225 3.48 -9.19 9.25
N GLY A 226 2.16 -9.14 9.46
CA GLY A 226 1.25 -10.26 9.21
C GLY A 226 1.20 -10.63 7.73
N GLY A 227 1.06 -9.65 6.82
CA GLY A 227 0.95 -9.89 5.38
C GLY A 227 2.14 -10.69 4.83
N ARG A 228 3.36 -10.35 5.26
CA ARG A 228 4.59 -11.05 4.88
C ARG A 228 4.56 -12.54 5.21
N ILE A 229 3.95 -12.91 6.34
CA ILE A 229 3.79 -14.31 6.77
C ILE A 229 2.63 -14.96 6.02
N MET A 230 1.48 -14.29 5.94
CA MET A 230 0.25 -14.78 5.31
C MET A 230 0.48 -15.16 3.84
N ASP A 231 1.22 -14.34 3.09
CA ASP A 231 1.58 -14.60 1.69
C ASP A 231 2.39 -15.89 1.50
N GLN A 232 3.13 -16.34 2.52
CA GLN A 232 3.91 -17.58 2.45
C GLN A 232 3.10 -18.81 2.84
N ILE A 233 2.12 -18.67 3.74
CA ILE A 233 1.40 -19.82 4.31
C ILE A 233 0.06 -20.10 3.62
N PHE A 234 -0.51 -19.14 2.88
CA PHE A 234 -1.74 -19.36 2.13
C PHE A 234 -1.51 -19.51 0.63
N GLN A 235 -2.45 -20.21 0.00
CA GLN A 235 -2.60 -20.33 -1.44
C GLN A 235 -4.05 -19.96 -1.79
N GLY A 236 -4.21 -18.97 -2.66
CA GLY A 236 -5.50 -18.46 -3.11
C GLY A 236 -5.91 -18.99 -4.49
N LEU A 237 -7.00 -18.42 -5.02
CA LEU A 237 -7.48 -18.72 -6.38
C LEU A 237 -6.46 -18.28 -7.44
N VAL A 238 -5.87 -17.11 -7.24
CA VAL A 238 -4.85 -16.48 -8.10
C VAL A 238 -3.58 -16.28 -7.28
N SER A 239 -2.43 -16.27 -7.94
CA SER A 239 -1.20 -15.70 -7.40
C SER A 239 -0.57 -14.72 -8.37
N TYR A 240 0.35 -13.91 -7.86
CA TYR A 240 1.08 -12.94 -8.65
C TYR A 240 2.52 -13.41 -8.85
N LYS A 241 3.03 -13.27 -10.08
CA LYS A 241 4.45 -13.45 -10.35
C LYS A 241 5.24 -12.24 -9.83
N ALA A 242 6.57 -12.31 -9.90
CA ALA A 242 7.44 -11.21 -9.49
C ALA A 242 7.12 -9.90 -10.22
N ASP A 243 6.75 -9.96 -11.50
CA ASP A 243 6.35 -8.79 -12.29
C ASP A 243 4.91 -8.29 -12.03
N GLY A 244 4.19 -8.93 -11.10
CA GLY A 244 2.78 -8.61 -10.81
C GLY A 244 1.78 -9.24 -11.77
N SER A 245 2.21 -9.97 -12.81
CA SER A 245 1.25 -10.66 -13.68
C SER A 245 0.50 -11.75 -12.89
N PRO A 246 -0.84 -11.80 -12.98
CA PRO A 246 -1.64 -12.80 -12.30
C PRO A 246 -1.49 -14.16 -12.99
N GLN A 247 -1.64 -15.23 -12.22
CA GLN A 247 -1.79 -16.59 -12.71
C GLN A 247 -2.77 -17.36 -11.84
N ASN A 248 -3.59 -18.21 -12.44
CA ASN A 248 -4.47 -19.09 -11.69
C ASN A 248 -3.64 -20.09 -10.86
N GLU A 249 -3.83 -20.09 -9.54
CA GLU A 249 -3.18 -21.01 -8.61
C GLU A 249 -4.14 -22.14 -8.19
N LEU A 250 -5.12 -21.90 -7.31
CA LEU A 250 -6.19 -22.88 -7.04
C LEU A 250 -7.32 -22.85 -8.06
N ALA A 251 -7.53 -21.73 -8.75
CA ALA A 251 -8.55 -21.68 -9.79
C ALA A 251 -8.15 -22.60 -10.96
N GLU A 252 -9.06 -23.45 -11.39
CA GLU A 252 -9.02 -24.04 -12.73
C GLU A 252 -9.45 -22.98 -13.75
N SER A 253 -10.55 -22.27 -13.48
CA SER A 253 -11.04 -21.16 -14.29
C SER A 253 -11.77 -20.12 -13.43
N ILE A 254 -11.76 -18.88 -13.92
CA ILE A 254 -12.52 -17.72 -13.39
C ILE A 254 -13.14 -17.06 -14.61
N GLU A 255 -14.43 -17.24 -14.81
CA GLU A 255 -15.10 -16.92 -16.07
C GLU A 255 -16.33 -16.04 -15.83
N SER A 256 -16.56 -15.10 -16.74
CA SER A 256 -17.77 -14.28 -16.77
C SER A 256 -18.06 -13.83 -18.20
N GLU A 257 -19.35 -13.71 -18.54
CA GLU A 257 -19.79 -13.14 -19.82
C GLU A 257 -20.07 -11.63 -19.73
N ASP A 258 -20.29 -11.12 -18.51
CA ASP A 258 -20.74 -9.75 -18.25
C ASP A 258 -19.86 -9.00 -17.24
N SER A 259 -18.79 -9.63 -16.75
CA SER A 259 -17.91 -9.15 -15.67
C SER A 259 -18.63 -8.89 -14.34
N GLN A 260 -19.85 -9.38 -14.17
CA GLN A 260 -20.66 -9.17 -12.98
C GLN A 260 -21.00 -10.49 -12.28
N LEU A 261 -21.45 -11.49 -13.04
CA LEU A 261 -21.61 -12.86 -12.53
C LEU A 261 -20.37 -13.67 -12.91
N TRP A 262 -19.57 -14.01 -11.90
CA TRP A 262 -18.35 -14.80 -12.05
C TRP A 262 -18.60 -16.24 -11.64
N THR A 263 -18.21 -17.20 -12.48
CA THR A 263 -18.14 -18.62 -12.13
C THR A 263 -16.69 -18.98 -11.85
N ILE A 264 -16.43 -19.47 -10.65
CA ILE A 264 -15.10 -19.87 -10.20
C ILE A 264 -15.08 -21.38 -10.04
N LYS A 265 -14.21 -22.05 -10.79
CA LYS A 265 -13.95 -23.48 -10.67
C LYS A 265 -12.59 -23.68 -10.02
N ILE A 266 -12.53 -24.53 -8.99
CA ILE A 266 -11.35 -24.83 -8.19
C ILE A 266 -10.76 -26.17 -8.64
N LYS A 267 -9.43 -26.28 -8.67
CA LYS A 267 -8.74 -27.54 -8.92
C LYS A 267 -9.03 -28.54 -7.78
N PRO A 268 -9.45 -29.79 -8.05
CA PRO A 268 -9.70 -30.77 -7.00
C PRO A 268 -8.41 -31.31 -6.38
N GLY A 269 -8.48 -31.86 -5.16
CA GLY A 269 -7.38 -32.59 -4.53
C GLY A 269 -6.37 -31.75 -3.74
N HIS A 270 -6.48 -30.41 -3.74
CA HIS A 270 -5.69 -29.54 -2.88
C HIS A 270 -6.19 -29.59 -1.43
N LYS A 271 -5.28 -29.46 -0.46
CA LYS A 271 -5.58 -29.63 0.96
C LYS A 271 -4.98 -28.55 1.82
N PHE A 272 -5.66 -28.28 2.93
CA PHE A 272 -5.05 -27.64 4.09
C PHE A 272 -4.09 -28.61 4.78
N GLN A 273 -3.16 -28.08 5.57
CA GLN A 273 -2.16 -28.86 6.29
C GLN A 273 -2.73 -29.89 7.29
N ASN A 274 -4.01 -29.78 7.67
CA ASN A 274 -4.72 -30.76 8.51
C ASN A 274 -5.32 -31.93 7.70
N GLY A 275 -5.15 -31.93 6.37
CA GLY A 275 -5.69 -32.94 5.46
C GLY A 275 -7.11 -32.67 4.96
N GLU A 276 -7.77 -31.61 5.44
CA GLU A 276 -9.07 -31.15 4.92
C GLU A 276 -8.90 -30.68 3.47
N GLU A 277 -9.82 -31.06 2.60
CA GLU A 277 -9.81 -30.64 1.19
C GLU A 277 -10.24 -29.18 1.04
N VAL A 278 -9.56 -28.44 0.16
CA VAL A 278 -9.95 -27.07 -0.20
C VAL A 278 -11.09 -27.13 -1.22
N THR A 279 -12.25 -26.63 -0.83
CA THR A 279 -13.49 -26.69 -1.62
C THR A 279 -14.07 -25.31 -1.87
N ALA A 280 -15.13 -25.23 -2.68
CA ALA A 280 -15.94 -24.02 -2.83
C ALA A 280 -16.41 -23.47 -1.47
N LYS A 281 -16.79 -24.38 -0.55
CA LYS A 281 -17.22 -24.01 0.79
C LYS A 281 -16.12 -23.30 1.59
N SER A 282 -14.86 -23.70 1.44
CA SER A 282 -13.72 -23.09 2.13
C SER A 282 -13.53 -21.62 1.78
N PHE A 283 -13.87 -21.21 0.55
CA PHE A 283 -13.85 -19.81 0.12
C PHE A 283 -15.13 -19.08 0.53
N VAL A 284 -16.30 -19.66 0.24
CA VAL A 284 -17.59 -19.02 0.53
C VAL A 284 -17.77 -18.74 2.03
N ASP A 285 -17.38 -19.67 2.90
CA ASP A 285 -17.42 -19.45 4.36
C ASP A 285 -16.45 -18.34 4.78
N ALA A 286 -15.21 -18.35 4.26
CA ALA A 286 -14.18 -17.37 4.62
C ALA A 286 -14.57 -15.96 4.19
N TRP A 287 -15.12 -15.80 2.98
CA TRP A 287 -15.53 -14.49 2.45
C TRP A 287 -16.76 -13.95 3.17
N ASN A 288 -17.74 -14.80 3.46
CA ASN A 288 -18.87 -14.41 4.31
C ASN A 288 -18.38 -13.99 5.70
N TYR A 289 -17.50 -14.77 6.35
CA TYR A 289 -16.92 -14.41 7.64
C TYR A 289 -16.20 -13.06 7.59
N GLY A 290 -15.42 -12.83 6.52
CA GLY A 290 -14.72 -11.58 6.22
C GLY A 290 -15.64 -10.36 6.08
N ALA A 291 -16.83 -10.54 5.52
CA ALA A 291 -17.76 -9.46 5.22
C ALA A 291 -18.81 -9.16 6.31
N LEU A 292 -19.00 -10.07 7.28
CA LEU A 292 -19.93 -9.85 8.38
C LEU A 292 -19.47 -8.68 9.27
N LEU A 293 -20.33 -7.67 9.43
CA LEU A 293 -20.07 -6.51 10.27
C LEU A 293 -19.79 -6.93 11.72
N SER A 294 -20.52 -7.94 12.23
CA SER A 294 -20.38 -8.49 13.57
C SER A 294 -19.04 -9.15 13.85
N ASN A 295 -18.30 -9.58 12.82
CA ASN A 295 -16.96 -10.15 12.95
C ASN A 295 -15.85 -9.10 12.96
N ALA A 296 -16.16 -7.83 12.67
CA ALA A 296 -15.25 -6.69 12.75
C ALA A 296 -13.89 -6.90 12.05
N GLN A 297 -13.89 -7.62 10.92
CA GLN A 297 -12.69 -7.91 10.14
C GLN A 297 -12.14 -6.63 9.51
N LEU A 298 -10.83 -6.41 9.63
CA LEU A 298 -10.17 -5.19 9.13
C LEU A 298 -10.18 -5.08 7.61
N SER A 299 -10.25 -6.23 6.93
CA SER A 299 -10.23 -6.36 5.47
C SER A 299 -11.64 -6.56 4.89
N SER A 300 -12.71 -6.26 5.63
CA SER A 300 -14.10 -6.46 5.16
C SER A 300 -14.43 -5.67 3.88
N TYR A 301 -13.83 -4.49 3.71
CA TYR A 301 -14.04 -3.63 2.55
C TYR A 301 -13.63 -4.28 1.21
N PHE A 302 -12.78 -5.32 1.20
CA PHE A 302 -12.46 -6.05 -0.03
C PHE A 302 -13.67 -6.77 -0.64
N PHE A 303 -14.73 -7.00 0.15
CA PHE A 303 -15.95 -7.64 -0.30
C PHE A 303 -17.03 -6.64 -0.75
N GLU A 304 -16.77 -5.32 -0.73
CA GLU A 304 -17.79 -4.29 -0.99
C GLU A 304 -18.40 -4.32 -2.40
N SER A 305 -17.66 -4.86 -3.37
CA SER A 305 -18.14 -5.03 -4.75
C SER A 305 -19.10 -6.23 -4.90
N ILE A 306 -19.18 -7.13 -3.93
CA ILE A 306 -20.04 -8.32 -3.99
C ILE A 306 -21.47 -7.89 -3.59
N GLU A 307 -22.46 -8.25 -4.41
CA GLU A 307 -23.87 -7.95 -4.12
C GLU A 307 -24.26 -8.51 -2.75
N GLY A 308 -24.94 -7.69 -1.95
CA GLY A 308 -25.35 -8.05 -0.58
C GLY A 308 -24.37 -7.67 0.53
N PHE A 309 -23.20 -7.09 0.20
CA PHE A 309 -22.34 -6.45 1.18
C PHE A 309 -23.01 -5.25 1.87
N SER A 310 -22.76 -5.06 3.18
CA SER A 310 -23.25 -3.91 3.94
C SER A 310 -22.24 -3.38 4.95
N TYR A 311 -22.17 -2.06 5.07
CA TYR A 311 -21.42 -1.36 6.13
C TYR A 311 -22.27 -1.07 7.37
N ASP A 312 -23.58 -1.28 7.30
CA ASP A 312 -24.54 -0.85 8.33
C ASP A 312 -25.17 -2.04 9.07
N GLU A 313 -25.11 -3.23 8.50
CA GLU A 313 -25.60 -4.49 9.08
C GLU A 313 -24.75 -5.68 8.61
N ASP A 314 -25.03 -6.87 9.12
CA ASP A 314 -24.34 -8.09 8.69
C ASP A 314 -24.62 -8.36 7.20
N SER A 315 -23.54 -8.51 6.42
CA SER A 315 -23.60 -8.75 4.98
C SER A 315 -24.24 -10.10 4.64
N GLU A 316 -25.02 -10.12 3.56
CA GLU A 316 -25.56 -11.35 2.94
C GLU A 316 -25.00 -11.47 1.52
N LEU A 317 -23.72 -11.87 1.40
CA LEU A 317 -23.04 -11.88 0.10
C LEU A 317 -23.70 -12.85 -0.89
N ALA A 318 -23.84 -12.41 -2.13
CA ALA A 318 -24.35 -13.20 -3.25
C ALA A 318 -23.28 -14.19 -3.76
N LEU A 319 -23.07 -15.23 -2.95
CA LEU A 319 -22.14 -16.34 -3.17
C LEU A 319 -22.92 -17.66 -3.19
N ASP A 320 -23.00 -18.32 -4.35
CA ASP A 320 -23.74 -19.57 -4.50
C ASP A 320 -22.79 -20.73 -4.79
N ILE A 321 -22.83 -21.76 -3.94
CA ILE A 321 -22.11 -23.01 -4.20
C ILE A 321 -22.89 -23.82 -5.24
N VAL A 322 -22.25 -24.14 -6.37
CA VAL A 322 -22.81 -24.99 -7.43
C VAL A 322 -22.52 -26.46 -7.14
N ASP A 323 -21.27 -26.76 -6.77
CA ASP A 323 -20.78 -28.07 -6.33
C ASP A 323 -19.50 -27.92 -5.47
N ASP A 324 -18.90 -29.03 -5.05
CA ASP A 324 -17.74 -29.04 -4.14
C ASP A 324 -16.55 -28.20 -4.64
N HIS A 325 -16.43 -27.98 -5.96
CA HIS A 325 -15.32 -27.23 -6.55
C HIS A 325 -15.78 -26.07 -7.43
N THR A 326 -17.06 -25.69 -7.38
CA THR A 326 -17.59 -24.62 -8.21
C THR A 326 -18.51 -23.73 -7.38
N PHE A 327 -18.27 -22.42 -7.44
CA PHE A 327 -19.18 -21.42 -6.87
C PHE A 327 -19.29 -20.21 -7.77
N THR A 328 -20.36 -19.45 -7.62
CA THR A 328 -20.57 -18.19 -8.33
C THR A 328 -20.49 -17.01 -7.38
N VAL A 329 -19.99 -15.90 -7.90
CA VAL A 329 -19.92 -14.61 -7.22
C VAL A 329 -20.67 -13.59 -8.06
N LYS A 330 -21.70 -12.97 -7.49
CA LYS A 330 -22.41 -11.88 -8.16
C LYS A 330 -21.96 -10.54 -7.60
N LEU A 331 -21.40 -9.69 -8.45
CA LEU A 331 -21.00 -8.34 -8.10
C LEU A 331 -22.19 -7.37 -8.21
N ALA A 332 -22.14 -6.27 -7.46
CA ALA A 332 -23.17 -5.22 -7.50
C ALA A 332 -23.20 -4.46 -8.84
N GLN A 333 -22.08 -4.48 -9.58
CA GLN A 333 -21.92 -3.94 -10.93
C GLN A 333 -20.84 -4.73 -11.69
N PRO A 334 -20.73 -4.60 -13.02
CA PRO A 334 -19.64 -5.21 -13.79
C PRO A 334 -18.25 -4.67 -13.39
N GLU A 335 -17.32 -5.57 -13.07
CA GLU A 335 -15.93 -5.27 -12.69
C GLU A 335 -14.96 -6.33 -13.26
N ALA A 336 -14.42 -6.07 -14.45
CA ALA A 336 -13.54 -6.94 -15.22
C ALA A 336 -12.19 -7.23 -14.54
N ASP A 337 -11.78 -6.38 -13.59
CA ASP A 337 -10.57 -6.56 -12.80
C ASP A 337 -10.77 -7.45 -11.57
N PHE A 338 -12.00 -7.91 -11.29
CA PHE A 338 -12.29 -8.78 -10.14
C PHE A 338 -11.35 -9.99 -10.01
N PRO A 339 -10.98 -10.72 -11.09
CA PRO A 339 -10.01 -11.80 -11.01
C PRO A 339 -8.63 -11.38 -10.49
N LEU A 340 -8.20 -10.14 -10.75
CA LEU A 340 -6.93 -9.62 -10.25
C LEU A 340 -6.91 -9.51 -8.73
N ARG A 341 -8.06 -9.35 -8.08
CA ARG A 341 -8.19 -9.21 -6.62
C ARG A 341 -8.09 -10.54 -5.90
N LEU A 342 -8.43 -11.64 -6.57
CA LEU A 342 -8.56 -12.99 -5.99
C LEU A 342 -7.22 -13.66 -5.60
N GLY A 343 -6.11 -12.94 -5.76
CA GLY A 343 -4.81 -13.33 -5.22
C GLY A 343 -4.45 -12.60 -3.92
N TYR A 344 -5.23 -11.62 -3.49
CA TYR A 344 -4.99 -10.88 -2.26
C TYR A 344 -5.41 -11.67 -1.02
N THR A 345 -4.70 -11.45 0.09
CA THR A 345 -4.86 -12.21 1.35
C THR A 345 -6.30 -12.25 1.85
N ALA A 346 -7.10 -11.19 1.68
CA ALA A 346 -8.51 -11.19 2.10
C ALA A 346 -9.36 -12.31 1.47
N PHE A 347 -8.98 -12.81 0.29
CA PHE A 347 -9.73 -13.83 -0.46
C PHE A 347 -9.24 -15.26 -0.21
N MET A 348 -8.31 -15.47 0.72
CA MET A 348 -7.78 -16.81 1.02
C MET A 348 -8.84 -17.72 1.65
N PRO A 349 -8.81 -19.03 1.36
CA PRO A 349 -9.76 -19.98 1.93
C PRO A 349 -9.41 -20.28 3.39
N LEU A 350 -10.41 -20.66 4.19
CA LEU A 350 -10.22 -21.11 5.57
C LEU A 350 -10.70 -22.56 5.75
N PRO A 351 -10.01 -23.38 6.57
CA PRO A 351 -10.50 -24.70 6.94
C PRO A 351 -11.66 -24.58 7.93
N SER A 352 -12.54 -25.58 7.95
CA SER A 352 -13.72 -25.60 8.82
C SER A 352 -13.43 -25.34 10.31
N VAL A 353 -12.30 -25.85 10.81
CA VAL A 353 -11.87 -25.69 12.21
C VAL A 353 -11.55 -24.24 12.58
N ALA A 354 -11.26 -23.35 11.62
CA ALA A 354 -11.03 -21.94 11.90
C ALA A 354 -12.25 -21.27 12.53
N PHE A 355 -13.45 -21.69 12.14
CA PHE A 355 -14.71 -21.12 12.60
C PHE A 355 -15.16 -21.64 13.97
N GLU A 356 -14.50 -22.67 14.51
CA GLU A 356 -14.76 -23.16 15.87
C GLU A 356 -14.21 -22.19 16.92
N ASP A 357 -13.01 -21.63 16.66
CA ASP A 357 -12.34 -20.64 17.50
C ASP A 357 -11.36 -19.81 16.65
N MET A 358 -11.85 -18.69 16.12
CA MET A 358 -11.06 -17.83 15.22
C MET A 358 -9.88 -17.15 15.94
N GLU A 359 -10.01 -16.88 17.24
CA GLU A 359 -8.96 -16.28 18.05
C GLU A 359 -7.80 -17.27 18.22
N ALA A 360 -8.11 -18.51 18.60
CA ALA A 360 -7.11 -19.57 18.70
C ALA A 360 -6.50 -19.91 17.33
N TYR A 361 -7.32 -19.95 16.27
CA TYR A 361 -6.84 -20.17 14.90
C TYR A 361 -5.82 -19.11 14.49
N GLY A 362 -6.08 -17.84 14.79
CA GLY A 362 -5.16 -16.75 14.46
C GLY A 362 -3.79 -16.81 15.16
N GLN A 363 -3.63 -17.61 16.22
CA GLN A 363 -2.35 -17.87 16.89
C GLN A 363 -1.60 -19.09 16.32
N ALA A 364 -2.31 -19.99 15.66
CA ALA A 364 -1.77 -21.22 15.09
C ALA A 364 -2.53 -21.59 13.80
N PRO A 365 -2.38 -20.78 12.73
CA PRO A 365 -3.19 -20.94 11.54
C PRO A 365 -2.91 -22.27 10.84
N ILE A 366 -3.98 -22.94 10.42
CA ILE A 366 -3.95 -24.09 9.53
C ILE A 366 -4.18 -23.57 8.11
N ALA A 367 -3.16 -23.64 7.27
CA ALA A 367 -3.17 -23.04 5.94
C ALA A 367 -2.87 -24.07 4.83
N ASN A 368 -2.74 -23.62 3.58
CA ASN A 368 -2.67 -24.46 2.38
C ASN A 368 -1.57 -24.03 1.38
N GLY A 369 -0.71 -23.08 1.74
CA GLY A 369 0.31 -22.49 0.87
C GLY A 369 1.64 -23.25 0.81
N PRO A 370 2.68 -22.65 0.19
CA PRO A 370 3.98 -23.29 -0.01
C PRO A 370 4.75 -23.54 1.29
N TYR A 371 4.43 -22.80 2.35
CA TYR A 371 4.94 -23.02 3.69
C TYR A 371 3.80 -23.21 4.68
N ILE A 372 4.13 -23.72 5.87
CA ILE A 372 3.26 -23.76 7.04
C ILE A 372 3.99 -23.18 8.24
N VAL A 373 3.25 -22.60 9.18
CA VAL A 373 3.83 -22.17 10.47
C VAL A 373 4.31 -23.42 11.21
N LYS A 374 5.58 -23.46 11.57
CA LYS A 374 6.11 -24.53 12.41
C LYS A 374 5.47 -24.45 13.79
N GLU A 375 4.88 -25.54 14.26
CA GLU A 375 4.17 -25.60 15.53
C GLU A 375 5.01 -25.04 16.69
N GLY A 376 4.42 -24.12 17.46
CA GLY A 376 5.05 -23.47 18.61
C GLY A 376 6.24 -22.57 18.29
N SER A 377 6.45 -22.19 17.02
CA SER A 377 7.61 -21.39 16.61
C SER A 377 7.39 -19.89 16.66
N TRP A 378 6.14 -19.41 16.65
CA TRP A 378 5.84 -17.99 16.83
C TRP A 378 6.17 -17.59 18.26
N LYS A 379 7.30 -16.92 18.40
CA LYS A 379 7.74 -16.28 19.63
C LYS A 379 7.49 -14.80 19.45
N HIS A 380 6.40 -14.32 20.04
CA HIS A 380 6.00 -12.91 19.97
C HIS A 380 7.19 -11.98 20.26
N ASP A 381 7.29 -10.92 19.46
CA ASP A 381 8.34 -9.89 19.50
C ASP A 381 9.76 -10.42 19.23
N THR A 382 9.91 -11.68 18.79
CA THR A 382 11.21 -12.31 18.54
C THR A 382 11.33 -12.89 17.13
N SER A 383 10.49 -13.86 16.78
CA SER A 383 10.61 -14.59 15.52
C SER A 383 9.42 -15.51 15.24
N ILE A 384 9.27 -15.92 13.98
CA ILE A 384 8.41 -17.03 13.57
C ILE A 384 9.14 -17.91 12.55
N ASP A 385 9.02 -19.24 12.68
CA ASP A 385 9.61 -20.20 11.75
C ASP A 385 8.53 -20.79 10.84
N LEU A 386 8.79 -20.79 9.54
CA LEU A 386 8.00 -21.46 8.52
C LEU A 386 8.78 -22.65 7.96
N VAL A 387 8.09 -23.75 7.70
CA VAL A 387 8.66 -24.94 7.04
C VAL A 387 7.90 -25.23 5.74
N PRO A 388 8.54 -25.81 4.71
CA PRO A 388 7.85 -26.15 3.47
C PRO A 388 6.65 -27.05 3.74
N ASN A 389 5.53 -26.73 3.08
CA ASN A 389 4.34 -27.57 3.10
C ASN A 389 4.57 -28.78 2.17
N PRO A 390 4.63 -30.02 2.67
CA PRO A 390 4.87 -31.19 1.82
C PRO A 390 3.71 -31.51 0.88
N ASP A 391 2.50 -31.00 1.16
CA ASP A 391 1.30 -31.21 0.34
C ASP A 391 1.11 -30.11 -0.72
N TYR A 392 1.96 -29.08 -0.74
CA TYR A 392 1.90 -28.03 -1.75
C TYR A 392 2.58 -28.46 -3.06
N ASP A 393 1.85 -28.34 -4.16
CA ASP A 393 2.29 -28.70 -5.52
C ASP A 393 2.12 -27.55 -6.54
N GLY A 394 1.89 -26.34 -6.04
CA GLY A 394 1.68 -25.13 -6.84
C GLY A 394 2.97 -24.49 -7.37
N PRO A 395 2.84 -23.37 -8.10
CA PRO A 395 3.95 -22.68 -8.78
C PRO A 395 4.96 -22.04 -7.82
N ARG A 396 4.62 -21.82 -6.54
CA ARG A 396 5.50 -21.19 -5.54
C ARG A 396 6.21 -22.23 -4.67
N THR A 397 6.51 -23.40 -5.22
CA THR A 397 7.13 -24.51 -4.47
C THR A 397 8.48 -24.05 -3.88
N ALA A 398 8.69 -24.28 -2.60
CA ALA A 398 9.87 -23.83 -1.87
C ALA A 398 11.18 -24.47 -2.40
N ALA A 399 12.15 -23.63 -2.76
CA ALA A 399 13.51 -24.02 -3.14
C ALA A 399 14.46 -24.14 -1.93
N ASN A 400 14.04 -23.69 -0.75
CA ASN A 400 14.77 -23.75 0.52
C ASN A 400 14.10 -24.72 1.52
N LYS A 401 14.68 -24.85 2.72
CA LYS A 401 14.19 -25.77 3.78
C LYS A 401 13.31 -25.08 4.81
N GLY A 402 12.97 -23.81 4.62
CA GLY A 402 12.15 -23.02 5.53
C GLY A 402 12.58 -21.57 5.55
N ILE A 403 11.79 -20.74 6.24
CA ILE A 403 12.04 -19.32 6.43
C ILE A 403 11.96 -19.04 7.92
N ARG A 404 12.93 -18.33 8.48
CA ARG A 404 12.83 -17.72 9.80
C ARG A 404 12.69 -16.22 9.64
N PHE A 405 11.54 -15.67 10.00
CA PHE A 405 11.39 -14.23 10.14
C PHE A 405 11.87 -13.82 11.53
N VAL A 406 12.84 -12.91 11.58
CA VAL A 406 13.36 -12.33 12.83
C VAL A 406 12.77 -10.94 13.01
N PHE A 407 12.16 -10.69 14.17
CA PHE A 407 11.48 -9.43 14.46
C PHE A 407 12.48 -8.43 15.04
N TYR A 408 13.07 -7.64 14.15
CA TYR A 408 14.05 -6.62 14.52
C TYR A 408 13.34 -5.39 15.10
N THR A 409 13.91 -4.83 16.18
CA THR A 409 13.45 -3.55 16.75
C THR A 409 14.14 -2.33 16.12
N SER A 410 15.13 -2.55 15.25
CA SER A 410 15.85 -1.51 14.52
C SER A 410 16.39 -2.05 13.21
N GLN A 411 16.21 -1.26 12.14
CA GLN A 411 16.71 -1.58 10.80
C GLN A 411 18.24 -1.55 10.71
N ASP A 412 18.92 -0.72 11.50
CA ASP A 412 20.38 -0.69 11.58
C ASP A 412 20.94 -2.02 12.09
N THR A 413 20.26 -2.65 13.05
CA THR A 413 20.64 -3.98 13.56
C THR A 413 20.43 -5.04 12.47
N ALA A 414 19.28 -5.03 11.78
CA ALA A 414 19.01 -5.95 10.68
C ALA A 414 20.05 -5.83 9.56
N TYR A 415 20.43 -4.60 9.21
CA TYR A 415 21.46 -4.33 8.21
C TYR A 415 22.86 -4.77 8.66
N THR A 416 23.20 -4.56 9.93
CA THR A 416 24.46 -5.07 10.49
C THR A 416 24.53 -6.60 10.43
N ASP A 417 23.42 -7.28 10.75
CA ASP A 417 23.33 -8.74 10.64
C ASP A 417 23.42 -9.22 9.19
N LEU A 418 22.84 -8.47 8.23
CA LEU A 418 22.98 -8.76 6.80
C LEU A 418 24.44 -8.69 6.37
N LEU A 419 25.16 -7.62 6.73
CA LEU A 419 26.57 -7.45 6.41
C LEU A 419 27.45 -8.54 7.05
N ALA A 420 27.05 -9.05 8.21
CA ALA A 420 27.71 -10.15 8.91
C ALA A 420 27.30 -11.54 8.40
N ASN A 421 26.39 -11.64 7.41
CA ASN A 421 25.76 -12.88 6.94
C ASN A 421 24.99 -13.67 8.04
N ASN A 422 24.53 -12.99 9.10
CA ASN A 422 23.62 -13.54 10.11
C ASN A 422 22.15 -13.43 9.68
N LEU A 423 21.84 -12.47 8.81
CA LEU A 423 20.55 -12.30 8.13
C LEU A 423 20.76 -12.58 6.64
N ASP A 424 19.87 -13.35 6.01
CA ASP A 424 20.02 -13.73 4.61
C ASP A 424 19.32 -12.79 3.64
N VAL A 425 18.14 -12.27 4.00
CA VAL A 425 17.37 -11.36 3.14
C VAL A 425 16.86 -10.19 3.99
N LEU A 426 17.11 -8.99 3.48
CA LEU A 426 16.63 -7.73 4.03
C LEU A 426 15.84 -6.99 2.96
N ASP A 427 14.59 -6.64 3.23
CA ASP A 427 13.73 -5.98 2.24
C ASP A 427 13.73 -4.45 2.28
N ALA A 428 14.38 -3.85 3.28
CA ALA A 428 14.62 -2.42 3.39
C ALA A 428 15.94 -2.14 4.13
N VAL A 429 16.85 -1.34 3.58
CA VAL A 429 18.02 -0.86 4.31
C VAL A 429 17.64 0.35 5.18
N PRO A 430 18.34 0.61 6.29
CA PRO A 430 18.10 1.82 7.08
C PRO A 430 18.47 3.07 6.28
N ASP A 431 17.81 4.20 6.58
CA ASP A 431 18.12 5.51 6.00
C ASP A 431 19.61 5.88 6.12
N SER A 432 20.25 5.44 7.21
CA SER A 432 21.68 5.65 7.49
C SER A 432 22.61 5.00 6.45
N ALA A 433 22.12 4.02 5.68
CA ALA A 433 22.88 3.24 4.72
C ALA A 433 22.52 3.56 3.25
N PHE A 434 21.57 4.46 2.96
CA PHE A 434 21.16 4.77 1.58
C PHE A 434 22.35 5.17 0.67
N ALA A 435 23.35 5.87 1.20
CA ALA A 435 24.54 6.28 0.44
C ALA A 435 25.54 5.16 0.17
N THR A 436 25.53 4.08 0.96
CA THR A 436 26.61 3.09 0.97
C THR A 436 26.15 1.67 0.66
N PHE A 437 24.86 1.34 0.78
CA PHE A 437 24.42 -0.05 0.77
C PHE A 437 24.75 -0.83 -0.50
N GLU A 438 24.71 -0.19 -1.67
CA GLU A 438 25.09 -0.84 -2.93
C GLU A 438 26.60 -1.17 -2.95
N THR A 439 27.43 -0.32 -2.35
CA THR A 439 28.87 -0.57 -2.21
C THR A 439 29.14 -1.63 -1.14
N ASP A 440 28.48 -1.55 0.01
CA ASP A 440 28.64 -2.48 1.12
C ASP A 440 28.22 -3.91 0.74
N LEU A 441 27.15 -4.04 -0.04
CA LEU A 441 26.61 -5.33 -0.50
C LEU A 441 27.25 -5.84 -1.79
N ASN A 442 28.00 -5.00 -2.51
CA ASN A 442 28.84 -5.37 -3.64
C ASN A 442 28.11 -6.26 -4.68
N GLY A 443 27.01 -5.76 -5.23
CA GLY A 443 26.17 -6.47 -6.20
C GLY A 443 25.09 -7.38 -5.59
N ARG A 444 25.01 -7.48 -4.26
CA ARG A 444 23.94 -8.16 -3.51
C ARG A 444 22.84 -7.21 -3.01
N SER A 445 22.70 -6.06 -3.64
CA SER A 445 21.68 -5.04 -3.33
C SER A 445 20.61 -4.99 -4.41
N VAL A 446 19.43 -4.49 -4.04
CA VAL A 446 18.34 -4.20 -4.96
C VAL A 446 17.86 -2.77 -4.70
N ASN A 447 17.79 -1.96 -5.76
CA ASN A 447 17.21 -0.62 -5.75
C ASN A 447 16.27 -0.49 -6.96
N GLN A 448 15.00 -0.77 -6.76
CA GLN A 448 14.04 -0.86 -7.86
C GLN A 448 12.71 -0.22 -7.45
N ALA A 449 12.03 0.48 -8.37
CA ALA A 449 10.72 1.04 -8.07
C ALA A 449 9.76 -0.06 -7.59
N SER A 450 8.77 0.32 -6.79
CA SER A 450 7.75 -0.60 -6.29
C SER A 450 6.36 0.01 -6.39
N ALA A 451 5.34 -0.83 -6.20
CA ALA A 451 3.94 -0.44 -6.21
C ALA A 451 3.53 0.34 -4.95
N VAL A 452 4.37 1.29 -4.54
CA VAL A 452 4.26 2.09 -3.33
C VAL A 452 4.48 3.54 -3.72
N PHE A 453 3.48 4.40 -3.47
CA PHE A 453 3.58 5.84 -3.75
C PHE A 453 3.47 6.67 -2.48
N GLN A 454 4.18 7.81 -2.47
CA GLN A 454 4.10 8.83 -1.44
C GLN A 454 3.51 10.11 -2.02
N SER A 455 2.65 10.76 -1.24
CA SER A 455 2.02 12.03 -1.59
C SER A 455 1.68 12.85 -0.35
N PHE A 456 0.99 13.97 -0.56
CA PHE A 456 0.14 14.57 0.46
C PHE A 456 -1.21 14.96 -0.13
N THR A 457 -2.25 14.87 0.70
CA THR A 457 -3.63 15.21 0.35
C THR A 457 -3.95 16.61 0.83
N ILE A 458 -4.67 17.38 0.00
CA ILE A 458 -5.28 18.65 0.39
C ILE A 458 -6.79 18.42 0.45
N PRO A 459 -7.44 18.55 1.63
CA PRO A 459 -8.90 18.37 1.71
C PRO A 459 -9.64 19.32 0.75
N GLU A 460 -10.63 18.82 0.01
CA GLU A 460 -11.41 19.65 -0.94
C GLU A 460 -12.17 20.80 -0.27
N LYS A 461 -12.48 20.64 1.03
CA LYS A 461 -13.19 21.65 1.84
C LYS A 461 -12.25 22.55 2.62
N LEU A 462 -10.93 22.40 2.45
CA LEU A 462 -9.96 23.29 3.09
C LEU A 462 -10.16 24.71 2.53
N GLU A 463 -10.14 25.71 3.42
CA GLU A 463 -10.26 27.11 3.03
C GLU A 463 -9.22 27.46 1.96
N HIS A 464 -9.61 28.25 0.96
CA HIS A 464 -8.82 28.58 -0.23
C HIS A 464 -8.53 27.43 -1.21
N PHE A 465 -8.94 26.19 -0.92
CA PHE A 465 -8.67 25.01 -1.74
C PHE A 465 -9.91 24.38 -2.39
N SER A 466 -10.96 25.17 -2.62
CA SER A 466 -12.18 24.71 -3.29
C SER A 466 -12.41 25.42 -4.63
N GLY A 467 -13.10 24.75 -5.56
CA GLY A 467 -13.44 25.29 -6.87
C GLY A 467 -12.22 25.68 -7.71
N GLU A 468 -12.39 26.66 -8.60
CA GLU A 468 -11.33 27.14 -9.50
C GLU A 468 -10.11 27.69 -8.74
N GLU A 469 -10.33 28.39 -7.62
CA GLU A 469 -9.25 28.84 -6.74
C GLU A 469 -8.40 27.66 -6.26
N GLY A 470 -9.04 26.63 -5.74
CA GLY A 470 -8.36 25.46 -5.21
C GLY A 470 -7.55 24.72 -6.26
N ILE A 471 -8.11 24.52 -7.45
CA ILE A 471 -7.40 23.90 -8.58
C ILE A 471 -6.12 24.67 -8.89
N LEU A 472 -6.21 25.99 -9.06
CA LEU A 472 -5.05 26.85 -9.32
C LEU A 472 -3.99 26.75 -8.22
N ARG A 473 -4.41 26.75 -6.94
CA ARG A 473 -3.48 26.64 -5.81
C ARG A 473 -2.80 25.27 -5.74
N ARG A 474 -3.53 24.17 -5.98
CA ARG A 474 -2.97 22.81 -5.96
C ARG A 474 -1.93 22.63 -7.07
N GLN A 475 -2.26 23.08 -8.29
CA GLN A 475 -1.31 23.09 -9.41
C GLN A 475 -0.08 23.95 -9.12
N ALA A 476 -0.27 25.16 -8.57
CA ALA A 476 0.84 26.02 -8.15
C ALA A 476 1.75 25.37 -7.11
N ILE A 477 1.18 24.71 -6.10
CA ILE A 477 1.93 23.97 -5.08
C ILE A 477 2.71 22.82 -5.70
N SER A 478 2.09 22.02 -6.58
CA SER A 478 2.79 20.90 -7.23
C SER A 478 3.99 21.36 -8.06
N MET A 479 3.81 22.41 -8.85
CA MET A 479 4.88 22.99 -9.67
C MET A 479 5.93 23.73 -8.84
N ALA A 480 5.66 24.03 -7.57
CA ALA A 480 6.61 24.62 -6.63
C ALA A 480 7.53 23.60 -5.95
N ILE A 481 7.36 22.31 -6.20
CA ILE A 481 8.11 21.23 -5.56
C ILE A 481 9.16 20.68 -6.53
N ASP A 482 10.44 20.83 -6.20
CA ASP A 482 11.53 20.17 -6.92
C ASP A 482 11.70 18.73 -6.43
N ARG A 483 10.86 17.83 -6.97
CA ARG A 483 10.84 16.40 -6.60
C ARG A 483 12.22 15.77 -6.77
N THR A 484 12.91 16.06 -7.87
CA THR A 484 14.25 15.50 -8.17
C THR A 484 15.28 15.95 -7.14
N ALA A 485 15.37 17.26 -6.87
CA ALA A 485 16.31 17.76 -5.88
C ALA A 485 16.03 17.20 -4.48
N ILE A 486 14.76 17.03 -4.10
CA ILE A 486 14.39 16.43 -2.81
C ILE A 486 14.75 14.95 -2.76
N THR A 487 14.45 14.17 -3.81
CA THR A 487 14.77 12.74 -3.84
C THR A 487 16.27 12.49 -3.84
N ASP A 488 17.06 13.32 -4.52
CA ASP A 488 18.51 13.22 -4.53
C ASP A 488 19.11 13.59 -3.18
N ALA A 489 18.66 14.70 -2.57
CA ALA A 489 19.23 15.21 -1.33
C ALA A 489 18.83 14.41 -0.09
N ILE A 490 17.57 13.97 0.00
CA ILE A 490 17.03 13.29 1.19
C ILE A 490 17.12 11.79 1.06
N PHE A 491 16.79 11.26 -0.12
CA PHE A 491 16.63 9.82 -0.33
C PHE A 491 17.78 9.19 -1.13
N GLN A 492 18.75 9.97 -1.61
CA GLN A 492 20.00 9.48 -2.19
C GLN A 492 19.78 8.44 -3.31
N GLY A 493 18.76 8.66 -4.16
CA GLY A 493 18.44 7.78 -5.28
C GLY A 493 17.58 6.55 -4.93
N THR A 494 17.04 6.48 -3.71
CA THR A 494 16.13 5.39 -3.28
C THR A 494 14.64 5.70 -3.47
N ARG A 495 14.33 6.83 -4.11
CA ARG A 495 12.98 7.24 -4.49
C ARG A 495 12.99 7.73 -5.92
N THR A 496 11.91 7.45 -6.65
CA THR A 496 11.76 7.87 -8.04
C THR A 496 10.68 8.95 -8.12
N PRO A 497 10.96 10.17 -8.63
CA PRO A 497 9.95 11.22 -8.76
C PRO A 497 8.67 10.73 -9.46
N ALA A 498 7.52 11.06 -8.89
CA ALA A 498 6.24 10.60 -9.41
C ALA A 498 5.92 11.28 -10.76
N LYS A 499 5.38 10.49 -11.68
CA LYS A 499 4.89 10.95 -12.99
C LYS A 499 3.38 10.81 -13.16
N ASP A 500 2.74 10.10 -12.24
CA ASP A 500 1.31 9.85 -12.25
C ASP A 500 0.76 9.58 -10.83
N PHE A 501 -0.46 9.06 -10.74
CA PHE A 501 -1.12 8.72 -9.47
C PHE A 501 -1.05 7.22 -9.13
N THR A 502 -0.28 6.43 -9.89
CA THR A 502 -0.18 4.97 -9.73
C THR A 502 1.25 4.51 -9.39
N SER A 503 1.87 3.64 -10.18
CA SER A 503 3.26 3.20 -10.03
C SER A 503 3.84 2.58 -11.31
N PRO A 504 5.15 2.80 -11.62
CA PRO A 504 5.82 2.28 -12.82
C PRO A 504 5.96 0.76 -12.90
N VAL A 505 5.71 0.03 -11.81
CA VAL A 505 5.76 -1.44 -11.82
C VAL A 505 4.40 -2.09 -12.08
N ILE A 506 3.37 -1.30 -12.30
CA ILE A 506 2.03 -1.78 -12.61
C ILE A 506 1.84 -1.86 -14.11
N ALA A 507 1.33 -3.00 -14.59
CA ALA A 507 1.03 -3.19 -16.00
C ALA A 507 0.05 -2.12 -16.50
N GLY A 508 0.43 -1.42 -17.59
CA GLY A 508 -0.35 -0.32 -18.15
C GLY A 508 0.10 1.08 -17.72
N TRP A 509 1.08 1.21 -16.83
CA TRP A 509 1.63 2.50 -16.45
C TRP A 509 2.16 3.31 -17.65
N ASN A 510 1.92 4.62 -17.62
CA ASN A 510 2.24 5.56 -18.69
C ASN A 510 2.81 6.87 -18.13
N ASP A 511 4.05 7.20 -18.49
CA ASP A 511 4.77 8.39 -18.01
C ASP A 511 4.50 9.67 -18.81
N SER A 512 3.68 9.55 -19.85
CA SER A 512 3.48 10.58 -20.87
C SER A 512 2.00 10.97 -21.02
N LEU A 513 1.21 10.79 -19.96
CA LEU A 513 -0.18 11.20 -19.90
C LEU A 513 -0.34 12.71 -20.04
N LYS A 514 -1.41 13.14 -20.70
CA LYS A 514 -1.71 14.56 -20.88
C LYS A 514 -1.97 15.23 -19.52
N GLY A 515 -1.36 16.39 -19.30
CA GLY A 515 -1.51 17.14 -18.04
C GLY A 515 -0.47 16.77 -16.98
N SER A 516 0.32 15.70 -17.19
CA SER A 516 1.37 15.28 -16.27
C SER A 516 2.46 16.34 -16.02
N GLU A 517 2.58 17.34 -16.89
CA GLU A 517 3.49 18.48 -16.71
C GLU A 517 3.19 19.30 -15.43
N VAL A 518 2.01 19.13 -14.83
CA VAL A 518 1.66 19.71 -13.52
C VAL A 518 2.54 19.16 -12.37
N LEU A 519 3.17 18.01 -12.57
CA LEU A 519 4.11 17.42 -11.61
C LEU A 519 5.56 17.85 -11.84
N ASP A 520 5.85 18.57 -12.94
CA ASP A 520 7.19 19.08 -13.20
C ASP A 520 7.44 20.35 -12.37
N TYR A 521 8.68 20.49 -11.88
CA TYR A 521 9.09 21.71 -11.17
C TYR A 521 9.12 22.88 -12.14
N ASN A 522 8.23 23.85 -11.92
CA ASN A 522 8.09 25.05 -12.74
C ASN A 522 7.76 26.26 -11.86
N PRO A 523 8.78 26.89 -11.25
CA PRO A 523 8.56 27.97 -10.28
C PRO A 523 7.93 29.23 -10.88
N GLU A 524 8.10 29.45 -12.18
CA GLU A 524 7.52 30.59 -12.90
C GLU A 524 6.01 30.39 -13.09
N LYS A 525 5.61 29.21 -13.58
CA LYS A 525 4.20 28.87 -13.73
C LYS A 525 3.50 28.73 -12.39
N ALA A 526 4.18 28.18 -11.37
CA ALA A 526 3.67 28.10 -10.00
C ALA A 526 3.25 29.49 -9.47
N LYS A 527 4.10 30.50 -9.61
CA LYS A 527 3.80 31.89 -9.22
C LYS A 527 2.65 32.49 -10.03
N GLU A 528 2.60 32.20 -11.33
CA GLU A 528 1.52 32.67 -12.21
C GLU A 528 0.16 32.13 -11.75
N LEU A 529 0.06 30.82 -11.51
CA LEU A 529 -1.15 30.15 -11.06
C LEU A 529 -1.57 30.61 -9.66
N TRP A 530 -0.61 30.78 -8.74
CA TRP A 530 -0.90 31.33 -7.42
C TRP A 530 -1.46 32.75 -7.48
N ALA A 531 -0.90 33.61 -8.34
CA ALA A 531 -1.41 34.97 -8.53
C ALA A 531 -2.82 34.99 -9.16
N GLN A 532 -3.15 34.02 -10.02
CA GLN A 532 -4.51 33.86 -10.55
C GLN A 532 -5.49 33.45 -9.44
N ALA A 533 -5.08 32.53 -8.55
CA ALA A 533 -5.88 32.16 -7.40
C ALA A 533 -6.10 33.36 -6.45
N ASP A 534 -5.07 34.15 -6.18
CA ASP A 534 -5.15 35.35 -5.33
C ASP A 534 -6.06 36.44 -5.91
N ALA A 535 -6.26 36.46 -7.23
CA ALA A 535 -7.23 37.34 -7.88
C ALA A 535 -8.69 36.89 -7.69
N ILE A 536 -8.93 35.61 -7.40
CA ILE A 536 -10.25 35.07 -7.03
C ILE A 536 -10.51 35.33 -5.54
N SER A 537 -9.57 34.95 -4.69
CA SER A 537 -9.60 35.16 -3.24
C SER A 537 -8.18 35.29 -2.73
N THR A 538 -7.86 36.38 -2.03
CA THR A 538 -6.48 36.64 -1.59
C THR A 538 -6.07 35.67 -0.49
N TRP A 539 -4.87 35.07 -0.61
CA TRP A 539 -4.26 34.23 0.43
C TRP A 539 -3.89 34.99 1.70
#